data_AF-A0A453IW48-F1
#
_entry.id   AF-A0A453IW48-F1
#
_cell.length_a   1.000
_cell.length_b   1.000
_cell.length_c   1.000
_cell.angle_alpha   90.00
_cell.angle_beta   90.00
_cell.angle_gamma   90.00
#
_symmetry.space_group_name_H-M   'P 1'
#
loop_
_entity.id
_entity.type
_entity.pdbx_description
1 polymer ?
#
loop_
_entity_poly.entity_id
_entity_poly.type
_entity_poly.pdbx_seq_one_letter_code
_entity_poly.pdbx_strand_id
1 'polypeptide(L)'
;AKHQEIFDITSALENHKSEIADWDVGAAIYIDYFNIKNCMQEESTMDDDSDPLESKNELCKSFFDRLNDSLGIWGSKLPIEARACFSKMAEELCELLMSCPGKGSAPDLFMSCFQTMLNAPVPSDDRASYLQEAVSVFTDILCGDSF
;
A
#
# COMPACT_ATOMS: atom_id res chain seq x y z
N ALA A 1 -13.29 -6.79 20.11
CA ALA A 1 -12.61 -6.50 21.39
C ALA A 1 -11.26 -5.82 21.16
N LYS A 2 -10.21 -6.51 20.69
CA LYS A 2 -8.87 -5.91 20.50
C LYS A 2 -8.79 -4.75 19.48
N HIS A 3 -9.61 -4.78 18.42
CA HIS A 3 -9.56 -3.74 17.38
C HIS A 3 -10.21 -2.41 17.81
N GLN A 4 -11.24 -2.45 18.67
CA GLN A 4 -11.87 -1.24 19.18
C GLN A 4 -10.94 -0.48 20.12
N GLU A 5 -10.25 -1.19 21.02
CA GLU A 5 -9.29 -0.59 21.95
C GLU A 5 -8.11 0.04 21.21
N ILE A 6 -7.59 -0.60 20.16
CA ILE A 6 -6.56 -0.04 19.29
C ILE A 6 -7.09 1.23 18.60
N PHE A 7 -8.31 1.19 18.08
CA PHE A 7 -8.93 2.35 17.43
C PHE A 7 -9.11 3.52 18.40
N ASP A 8 -9.62 3.27 19.61
CA ASP A 8 -9.84 4.30 20.62
C ASP A 8 -8.52 4.97 21.05
N ILE A 9 -7.45 4.19 21.23
CA ILE A 9 -6.10 4.70 21.52
C ILE A 9 -5.59 5.54 20.35
N THR A 10 -5.80 5.06 19.13
CA THR A 10 -5.35 5.71 17.91
C THR A 10 -6.02 7.07 17.71
N SER A 11 -7.34 7.14 17.88
CA SER A 11 -8.09 8.40 17.84
C SER A 11 -7.69 9.37 18.94
N ALA A 12 -7.37 8.87 20.14
CA ALA A 12 -6.84 9.71 21.22
C ALA A 12 -5.48 10.32 20.85
N LEU A 13 -4.57 9.52 20.26
CA LEU A 13 -3.26 9.99 19.81
C LEU A 13 -3.37 11.03 18.68
N GLU A 14 -4.31 10.85 17.76
CA GLU A 14 -4.52 11.79 16.64
C GLU A 14 -4.89 13.21 17.11
N ASN A 15 -5.65 13.32 18.21
CA ASN A 15 -5.97 14.62 18.83
C ASN A 15 -4.74 15.36 19.38
N HIS A 16 -3.65 14.64 19.62
CA HIS A 16 -2.38 15.18 20.13
C HIS A 16 -1.27 15.17 19.08
N LYS A 17 -1.58 14.98 17.80
CA LYS A 17 -0.57 14.82 16.74
C LYS A 17 0.45 15.96 16.66
N SER A 18 0.05 17.20 16.94
CA SER A 18 0.96 18.36 16.94
C SER A 18 1.98 18.35 18.08
N GLU A 19 1.74 17.55 19.13
CA GLU A 19 2.61 17.41 20.29
C GLU A 19 3.60 16.23 20.11
N ILE A 20 3.37 15.37 19.12
CA ILE A 20 4.15 14.16 18.88
C ILE A 20 5.15 14.44 17.76
N ALA A 21 6.44 14.38 18.09
CA ALA A 21 7.50 14.51 17.09
C ALA A 21 7.38 13.42 16.02
N ASP A 22 7.61 13.80 14.77
CA ASP A 22 7.65 12.90 13.62
C ASP A 22 6.38 12.04 13.47
N TRP A 23 5.22 12.58 13.87
CA TRP A 23 3.90 11.91 13.85
C TRP A 23 3.65 11.16 12.53
N ASP A 24 3.86 11.84 11.40
CA ASP A 24 3.54 11.36 10.05
C ASP A 24 4.35 10.11 9.64
N VAL A 25 5.57 9.99 10.14
CA VAL A 25 6.47 8.85 9.89
C VAL A 25 6.56 7.90 11.08
N GLY A 26 5.74 8.12 12.11
CA GLY A 26 5.71 7.34 13.34
C GLY A 26 4.36 6.68 13.54
N ALA A 27 3.55 7.23 14.45
CA ALA A 27 2.26 6.66 14.81
C ALA A 27 1.22 6.72 13.67
N ALA A 28 1.28 7.75 12.81
CA ALA A 28 0.35 7.91 11.69
C ALA A 28 0.37 6.74 10.71
N ILE A 29 1.52 6.07 10.54
CA ILE A 29 1.69 4.91 9.67
C ILE A 29 0.64 3.83 9.97
N TYR A 30 0.41 3.54 11.26
CA TYR A 30 -0.56 2.52 11.65
C TYR A 30 -2.00 2.94 11.33
N ILE A 31 -2.33 4.20 11.57
CA ILE A 31 -3.67 4.76 11.30
C ILE A 31 -3.98 4.69 9.81
N ASP A 32 -3.04 5.19 9.01
CA ASP A 32 -3.23 5.30 7.57
C ASP A 32 -3.28 3.93 6.92
N TYR A 33 -2.51 2.96 7.40
CA TYR A 33 -2.64 1.57 6.94
C TYR A 33 -4.08 1.04 7.10
N PHE A 34 -4.70 1.22 8.28
CA PHE A 34 -6.06 0.75 8.50
C PHE A 34 -7.08 1.50 7.62
N ASN A 35 -6.90 2.82 7.47
CA ASN A 35 -7.76 3.63 6.61
C ASN A 35 -7.67 3.19 5.14
N ILE A 36 -6.46 2.99 4.62
CA ILE A 36 -6.24 2.54 3.24
C ILE A 36 -6.78 1.12 3.05
N LYS A 37 -6.48 0.20 3.97
CA LYS A 37 -6.97 -1.18 3.90
C LYS A 37 -8.49 -1.23 3.82
N ASN A 38 -9.19 -0.48 4.68
CA ASN A 38 -10.64 -0.40 4.64
C ASN A 38 -11.13 0.20 3.32
N CYS A 39 -10.53 1.29 2.86
CA CYS A 39 -10.86 1.92 1.57
C CYS A 39 -10.67 0.98 0.37
N MET A 40 -9.63 0.15 0.38
CA MET A 40 -9.37 -0.82 -0.69
C MET A 40 -10.37 -1.97 -0.70
N GLN A 41 -10.86 -2.36 0.48
CA GLN A 41 -11.82 -3.46 0.67
C GLN A 41 -13.28 -3.03 0.49
N GLU A 42 -13.58 -1.74 0.72
CA GLU A 42 -14.89 -1.17 0.41
C GLU A 42 -15.10 -1.17 -1.11
N GLU A 43 -16.20 -1.79 -1.53
CA GLU A 43 -16.63 -1.78 -2.92
C GLU A 43 -17.11 -0.35 -3.23
N SER A 44 -16.43 0.35 -4.14
CA SER A 44 -16.75 1.74 -4.46
C SER A 44 -18.17 1.83 -5.00
N THR A 45 -19.10 2.25 -4.15
CA THR A 45 -20.48 2.60 -4.53
C THR A 45 -20.57 4.01 -5.14
N MET A 46 -19.41 4.65 -5.34
CA MET A 46 -19.32 6.04 -5.79
C MET A 46 -19.19 6.13 -7.30
N ASP A 47 -20.06 6.97 -7.84
CA ASP A 47 -20.17 7.50 -9.21
C ASP A 47 -18.97 8.42 -9.56
N ASP A 48 -17.75 8.02 -9.18
CA ASP A 48 -16.52 8.74 -9.50
C ASP A 48 -15.99 8.26 -10.86
N ASP A 49 -15.69 9.20 -11.75
CA ASP A 49 -15.22 8.93 -13.12
C ASP A 49 -13.79 8.34 -13.15
N SER A 50 -13.13 8.21 -11.99
CA SER A 50 -11.77 7.68 -11.86
C SER A 50 -11.72 6.15 -11.81
N ASP A 51 -10.71 5.53 -12.46
CA ASP A 51 -10.54 4.07 -12.39
C ASP A 51 -10.25 3.69 -10.92
N PRO A 52 -11.05 2.80 -10.30
CA PRO A 52 -10.82 2.37 -8.91
C PRO A 52 -9.41 1.85 -8.66
N LEU A 53 -8.75 1.27 -9.67
CA LEU A 53 -7.38 0.80 -9.58
C LEU A 53 -6.36 1.95 -9.51
N GLU A 54 -6.58 3.04 -10.25
CA GLU A 54 -5.69 4.21 -10.26
C GLU A 54 -5.69 4.92 -8.91
N SER A 55 -6.88 5.20 -8.37
CA SER A 55 -7.04 5.83 -7.06
C SER A 55 -6.40 4.98 -5.94
N LYS A 56 -6.63 3.66 -5.95
CA LYS A 56 -6.02 2.74 -4.99
C LYS A 56 -4.50 2.64 -5.14
N ASN A 57 -3.98 2.69 -6.37
CA ASN A 57 -2.55 2.67 -6.63
C ASN A 57 -1.85 3.92 -6.05
N GLU A 58 -2.42 5.11 -6.25
CA GLU A 58 -1.85 6.35 -5.69
C GLU A 58 -1.89 6.38 -4.16
N LEU A 59 -2.94 5.83 -3.53
CA LEU A 59 -2.97 5.63 -2.08
C LEU A 59 -1.84 4.71 -1.60
N CYS A 60 -1.64 3.57 -2.27
CA CYS A 60 -0.57 2.62 -1.94
C CYS A 60 0.81 3.24 -2.11
N LYS A 61 1.04 3.96 -3.20
CA LYS A 61 2.31 4.63 -3.51
C LYS A 61 2.67 5.66 -2.45
N SER A 62 1.75 6.57 -2.14
CA SER A 62 1.95 7.58 -1.09
C SER A 62 2.24 6.91 0.27
N PHE A 63 1.53 5.82 0.58
CA PHE A 63 1.77 5.08 1.82
C PHE A 63 3.14 4.42 1.85
N PHE A 64 3.56 3.75 0.78
CA PHE A 64 4.86 3.07 0.69
C PHE A 64 6.03 4.05 0.75
N ASP A 65 5.91 5.22 0.12
CA ASP A 65 6.93 6.28 0.23
C ASP A 65 7.13 6.70 1.70
N ARG A 66 6.05 7.00 2.43
CA ARG A 66 6.12 7.34 3.85
C ARG A 66 6.59 6.18 4.73
N LEU A 67 6.23 4.95 4.38
CA LEU A 67 6.69 3.76 5.10
C LEU A 67 8.20 3.55 4.94
N ASN A 68 8.72 3.79 3.73
CA ASN A 68 10.16 3.81 3.47
C ASN A 68 10.86 4.94 4.21
N ASP A 69 10.29 6.15 4.25
CA ASP A 69 10.83 7.26 5.04
C ASP A 69 10.88 6.92 6.53
N SER A 70 9.81 6.31 7.05
CA SER A 70 9.75 5.81 8.44
C SER A 70 10.86 4.80 8.72
N LEU A 71 11.06 3.81 7.84
CA LEU A 71 12.14 2.84 7.95
C LEU A 71 13.53 3.49 7.85
N GLY A 72 13.69 4.55 7.06
CA GLY A 72 14.92 5.33 6.98
C GLY A 72 15.28 6.04 8.29
N ILE A 73 14.28 6.59 8.99
CA ILE A 73 14.46 7.38 10.23
C ILE A 73 14.55 6.47 11.46
N TRP A 74 13.72 5.43 11.51
CA TRP A 74 13.48 4.60 12.68
C TRP A 74 13.95 3.16 12.54
N GLY A 75 14.27 2.66 11.34
CA GLY A 75 14.46 1.24 11.08
C GLY A 75 15.45 0.53 12.01
N SER A 76 16.62 1.14 12.28
CA SER A 76 17.60 0.55 13.21
C SER A 76 17.23 0.72 14.69
N LYS A 77 16.33 1.64 15.01
CA LYS A 77 15.81 1.93 16.36
C LYS A 77 14.56 1.10 16.67
N LEU A 78 13.88 0.59 15.65
CA LEU A 78 12.66 -0.20 15.79
C LEU A 78 12.99 -1.66 16.18
N PRO A 79 12.19 -2.27 17.07
CA PRO A 79 12.19 -3.70 17.29
C PRO A 79 12.03 -4.47 15.97
N ILE A 80 12.57 -5.70 15.92
CA ILE A 80 12.46 -6.55 14.73
C ILE A 80 10.98 -6.78 14.37
N GLU A 81 10.15 -6.94 15.39
CA GLU A 81 8.71 -7.17 15.28
C GLU A 81 7.99 -5.97 14.64
N ALA A 82 8.40 -4.75 14.97
CA ALA A 82 7.82 -3.53 14.39
C ALA A 82 8.19 -3.40 12.90
N ARG A 83 9.44 -3.73 12.54
CA ARG A 83 9.87 -3.78 11.13
C ARG A 83 9.14 -4.85 10.34
N ALA A 84 8.98 -6.04 10.92
CA ALA A 84 8.21 -7.12 10.30
C ALA A 84 6.73 -6.72 10.11
N CYS A 85 6.17 -5.96 11.05
CA CYS A 85 4.82 -5.40 10.92
C CYS A 85 4.71 -4.44 9.73
N PHE A 86 5.70 -3.56 9.50
CA PHE A 86 5.72 -2.69 8.33
C PHE A 86 5.79 -3.46 7.02
N SER A 87 6.64 -4.47 6.93
CA SER A 87 6.68 -5.36 5.76
C SER A 87 5.36 -6.07 5.54
N LYS A 88 4.68 -6.51 6.61
CA LYS A 88 3.38 -7.17 6.50
C LYS A 88 2.27 -6.22 6.03
N MET A 89 2.29 -4.96 6.50
CA MET A 89 1.37 -3.93 6.00
C MET A 89 1.55 -3.70 4.51
N ALA A 90 2.81 -3.61 4.06
CA ALA A 90 3.13 -3.42 2.65
C ALA A 90 2.67 -4.59 1.78
N GLU A 91 2.93 -5.82 2.23
CA GLU A 91 2.51 -7.07 1.57
C GLU A 91 0.98 -7.12 1.40
N GLU A 92 0.22 -6.88 2.47
CA GLU A 92 -1.25 -6.94 2.41
C GLU A 92 -1.86 -5.89 1.48
N LEU A 93 -1.28 -4.68 1.43
CA LEU A 93 -1.73 -3.64 0.49
C LEU A 93 -1.37 -3.99 -0.95
N CYS A 94 -0.22 -4.62 -1.20
CA CYS A 94 0.16 -5.13 -2.52
C CYS A 94 -0.81 -6.21 -3.00
N GLU A 95 -1.18 -7.16 -2.13
CA GLU A 95 -2.18 -8.19 -2.44
C GLU A 95 -3.55 -7.57 -2.78
N LEU A 96 -3.99 -6.59 -1.99
CA LEU A 96 -5.25 -5.89 -2.25
C LEU A 96 -5.22 -5.13 -3.58
N LEU A 97 -4.09 -4.51 -3.94
CA LEU A 97 -3.93 -3.79 -5.18
C LEU A 97 -4.03 -4.72 -6.39
N MET A 98 -3.39 -5.89 -6.32
CA MET A 98 -3.45 -6.91 -7.38
C MET A 98 -4.83 -7.58 -7.51
N SER A 99 -5.56 -7.68 -6.40
CA SER A 99 -6.92 -8.23 -6.41
C SER A 99 -7.97 -7.27 -6.99
N CYS A 100 -7.62 -5.99 -7.15
CA CYS A 100 -8.56 -4.98 -7.62
C CYS A 100 -8.87 -5.21 -9.11
N PRO A 101 -10.15 -5.43 -9.47
CA PRO A 101 -10.53 -5.71 -10.85
C PRO A 101 -10.26 -4.48 -11.71
N GLY A 102 -9.27 -4.56 -12.59
CA GLY A 102 -9.01 -3.53 -13.59
C GLY A 102 -10.10 -3.55 -14.64
N LYS A 103 -11.12 -2.71 -14.49
CA LYS A 103 -12.31 -2.73 -15.34
C LYS A 103 -11.99 -2.05 -16.67
N GLY A 104 -11.40 -2.80 -17.61
CA GLY A 104 -10.91 -2.25 -18.88
C GLY A 104 -9.64 -1.39 -18.72
N SER A 105 -8.94 -1.54 -17.61
CA SER A 105 -7.76 -0.74 -17.27
C SER A 105 -6.67 -0.90 -18.31
N ALA A 106 -6.18 0.23 -18.80
CA ALA A 106 -5.09 0.28 -19.78
C ALA A 106 -3.86 -0.45 -19.21
N PRO A 107 -3.09 -1.17 -20.03
CA PRO A 107 -1.94 -1.90 -19.52
C PRO A 107 -0.88 -1.05 -18.81
N ASP A 108 -0.80 0.24 -19.17
CA ASP A 108 0.02 1.24 -18.46
C ASP A 108 -0.35 1.38 -16.98
N LEU A 109 -1.63 1.19 -16.63
CA LEU A 109 -2.10 1.28 -15.25
C LEU A 109 -1.59 0.10 -14.42
N PHE A 110 -1.61 -1.11 -14.96
CA PHE A 110 -1.03 -2.28 -14.30
C PHE A 110 0.48 -2.15 -14.14
N MET A 111 1.18 -1.60 -15.14
CA MET A 111 2.62 -1.32 -15.03
C MET A 111 2.93 -0.31 -13.91
N SER A 112 2.08 0.70 -13.73
CA SER A 112 2.18 1.65 -12.61
C SER A 112 1.98 0.94 -11.26
N CYS A 113 1.01 0.03 -11.14
CA CYS A 113 0.80 -0.76 -9.93
C CYS A 113 2.03 -1.62 -9.58
N PHE A 114 2.62 -2.31 -10.56
CA PHE A 114 3.86 -3.07 -10.33
C PHE A 114 5.01 -2.16 -9.89
N GLN A 115 5.15 -0.98 -10.49
CA GLN A 115 6.18 -0.02 -10.06
C GLN A 115 5.98 0.42 -8.60
N THR A 116 4.74 0.65 -8.19
CA THR A 116 4.38 0.94 -6.79
C THR A 116 4.75 -0.22 -5.87
N MET A 117 4.36 -1.45 -6.21
CA MET A 117 4.64 -2.65 -5.41
C MET A 117 6.14 -2.93 -5.27
N LEU A 118 6.93 -2.69 -6.33
CA LEU A 118 8.38 -2.88 -6.31
C LEU A 118 9.12 -1.88 -5.40
N ASN A 119 8.49 -0.74 -5.11
CA ASN A 119 9.00 0.26 -4.17
C ASN A 119 8.55 -0.03 -2.73
N ALA A 120 7.63 -0.96 -2.52
CA ALA A 120 7.15 -1.32 -1.19
C ALA A 120 8.25 -2.05 -0.38
N PRO A 121 8.33 -1.84 0.95
CA PRO A 121 9.31 -2.51 1.81
C PRO A 121 8.91 -3.97 2.14
N VAL A 122 8.69 -4.77 1.10
CA VAL A 122 8.32 -6.19 1.17
C VAL A 122 9.56 -7.10 1.25
N PRO A 123 9.42 -8.34 1.77
CA PRO A 123 10.45 -9.36 1.69
C PRO A 123 10.94 -9.62 0.26
N SER A 124 12.19 -10.09 0.13
CA SER A 124 12.81 -10.36 -1.18
C SER A 124 12.07 -11.38 -2.03
N ASP A 125 11.44 -12.35 -1.36
CA ASP A 125 10.77 -13.46 -2.03
C ASP A 125 9.49 -12.98 -2.71
N ASP A 126 8.72 -12.11 -2.05
CA ASP A 126 7.51 -11.49 -2.62
C ASP A 126 7.85 -10.57 -3.78
N ARG A 127 8.94 -9.79 -3.66
CA ARG A 127 9.44 -8.93 -4.72
C ARG A 127 9.79 -9.72 -6.00
N ALA A 128 10.36 -10.91 -5.87
CA ALA A 128 10.66 -11.76 -7.03
C ALA A 128 9.39 -12.23 -7.74
N SER A 129 8.33 -12.54 -6.98
CA SER A 129 7.00 -12.87 -7.54
C SER A 129 6.44 -11.69 -8.33
N TYR A 130 6.44 -10.48 -7.75
CA TYR A 130 5.92 -9.27 -8.41
C TYR A 130 6.67 -8.96 -9.72
N LEU A 131 7.99 -9.18 -9.75
CA LEU A 131 8.78 -9.03 -10.98
C LEU A 131 8.37 -10.03 -12.07
N GLN A 132 8.11 -11.28 -11.70
CA GLN A 132 7.70 -12.31 -12.66
C GLN A 132 6.31 -12.01 -13.25
N GLU A 133 5.38 -11.58 -12.40
CA GLU A 133 4.05 -11.16 -12.84
C GLU A 133 4.10 -9.93 -13.75
N ALA A 134 4.92 -8.93 -13.40
CA ALA A 134 5.12 -7.74 -14.25
C ALA A 134 5.66 -8.11 -15.63
N VAL A 135 6.61 -9.06 -15.71
CA VAL A 135 7.14 -9.56 -17.00
C VAL A 135 6.06 -10.30 -17.80
N SER A 136 5.21 -11.08 -17.13
CA SER A 136 4.08 -11.76 -17.79
C SER A 136 3.12 -10.76 -18.42
N VAL A 137 2.66 -9.77 -17.64
CA VAL A 137 1.75 -8.71 -18.11
C VAL A 137 2.39 -7.93 -19.25
N PHE A 138 3.67 -7.54 -19.12
CA PHE A 138 4.39 -6.86 -20.19
C PHE A 138 4.44 -7.68 -21.48
N THR A 139 4.66 -8.99 -21.37
CA THR A 139 4.68 -9.90 -22.52
C THR A 139 3.30 -10.00 -23.17
N ASP A 140 2.23 -10.06 -22.38
CA ASP A 140 0.86 -10.11 -22.88
C ASP A 140 0.47 -8.83 -23.63
N ILE A 141 0.92 -7.66 -23.17
CA ILE A 141 0.75 -6.38 -23.87
C ILE A 141 1.41 -6.43 -25.26
N LEU A 142 2.70 -6.79 -25.29
CA LEU A 142 3.45 -6.85 -26.54
C LEU A 142 2.86 -7.86 -27.53
N CYS A 143 2.36 -9.00 -27.03
CA CYS A 143 1.72 -10.02 -27.85
C CYS A 143 0.30 -9.61 -28.28
N GLY A 144 -0.42 -8.86 -27.46
CA GLY A 144 -1.79 -8.38 -27.72
C GLY A 144 -1.86 -7.27 -28.77
N ASP A 145 -0.83 -6.42 -28.85
CA ASP A 145 -0.68 -5.38 -29.89
C ASP A 145 -0.27 -5.94 -31.26
N SER A 146 -0.08 -7.26 -31.37
CA SER A 146 0.37 -7.95 -32.58
C SER A 146 -0.76 -8.63 -33.36
N PHE A 147 -1.95 -8.03 -33.54
CA PHE A 147 -2.94 -8.41 -34.58
C PHE A 147 -3.88 -7.27 -35.00
#